data_AF-A0A7G2CUE3-F1
#
_entry.id   AF-A0A7G2CUE3-F1
#
_cell.length_a   1.000
_cell.length_b   1.000
_cell.length_c   1.000
_cell.angle_alpha   90.00
_cell.angle_beta   90.00
_cell.angle_gamma   90.00
#
_symmetry.space_group_name_H-M   'P 1'
#
loop_
_entity.id
_entity.type
_entity.pdbx_description
1 polymer ?
#
loop_
_entity_poly.entity_id
_entity_poly.type
_entity_poly.pdbx_seq_one_letter_code
_entity_poly.pdbx_strand_id
1 'polypeptide(L)'
;MPLFDGRTEAAQLARFESTLGPIPADMLAASSKTSKFYSGGAQGGYKLKEALLPRRSLETVLGVTTGGPRGSRKGTAGHDVLHYQEFLDFIEKLLRYRPEERISCEDALRHPFLLPLYTAEQTTGDQAKHKPQETAT
;
A
#
# COMPACT_ATOMS: atom_id res chain seq x y z
N MET A 1 -2.45 -15.22 -2.62
CA MET A 1 -1.81 -15.16 -1.29
C MET A 1 -1.96 -13.75 -0.74
N PRO A 2 -2.22 -13.58 0.56
CA PRO A 2 -2.19 -12.28 1.21
C PRO A 2 -0.80 -11.62 1.09
N LEU A 3 -0.76 -10.29 1.12
CA LEU A 3 0.51 -9.53 1.17
C LEU A 3 1.29 -9.87 2.46
N PHE A 4 0.56 -9.96 3.57
CA PHE A 4 1.08 -10.33 4.88
C PHE A 4 0.29 -11.53 5.41
N ASP A 5 0.92 -12.70 5.43
CA ASP A 5 0.31 -13.99 5.76
C ASP A 5 0.81 -14.56 7.10
N GLY A 6 1.04 -13.70 8.09
CA GLY A 6 1.45 -14.10 9.44
C GLY A 6 0.31 -14.82 10.18
N ARG A 7 0.60 -15.99 10.75
CA ARG A 7 -0.37 -16.78 11.53
C ARG A 7 -0.41 -16.41 13.02
N THR A 8 0.52 -15.58 13.47
CA THR A 8 0.61 -15.03 14.83
C THR A 8 0.95 -13.55 14.72
N GLU A 9 0.73 -12.78 15.79
CA GLU A 9 1.11 -11.36 15.81
C GLU A 9 2.61 -11.16 15.56
N ALA A 10 3.46 -12.02 16.13
CA ALA A 10 4.91 -11.97 15.94
C ALA A 10 5.31 -12.27 14.49
N ALA A 11 4.74 -13.32 13.90
CA ALA A 11 4.95 -13.64 12.48
C ALA A 11 4.42 -12.52 11.57
N GLN A 12 3.31 -11.86 11.94
CA GLN A 12 2.76 -10.74 11.19
C GLN A 12 3.71 -9.54 11.19
N LEU A 13 4.32 -9.21 12.33
CA LEU A 13 5.35 -8.17 12.42
C LEU A 13 6.57 -8.51 11.55
N ALA A 14 7.02 -9.77 11.55
CA ALA A 14 8.11 -10.21 10.67
C ALA A 14 7.76 -10.05 9.18
N ARG A 15 6.50 -10.28 8.79
CA ARG A 15 6.02 -10.05 7.41
C ARG A 15 6.03 -8.56 7.05
N PHE A 16 5.62 -7.69 7.98
CA PHE A 16 5.69 -6.25 7.79
C PHE A 16 7.14 -5.81 7.58
N GLU A 17 8.04 -6.15 8.49
CA GLU A 17 9.43 -5.69 8.40
C GLU A 17 10.18 -6.23 7.17
N SER A 18 9.88 -7.47 6.75
CA SER A 18 10.42 -8.07 5.52
C SER A 18 10.02 -7.30 4.25
N THR A 19 8.84 -6.67 4.26
CA THR A 19 8.26 -6.01 3.07
C THR A 19 8.48 -4.50 3.09
N LEU A 20 8.24 -3.87 4.24
CA LEU A 20 8.20 -2.42 4.43
C LEU A 20 9.47 -1.86 5.10
N GLY A 21 10.35 -2.72 5.61
CA GLY A 21 11.49 -2.33 6.44
C GLY A 21 11.14 -2.21 7.92
N PRO A 22 12.10 -1.89 8.79
CA PRO A 22 11.92 -1.90 10.24
C PRO A 22 10.83 -0.92 10.69
N ILE A 23 10.09 -1.27 11.74
CA ILE A 23 9.13 -0.35 12.35
C ILE A 23 9.89 0.84 12.96
N PRO A 24 9.41 2.10 12.77
CA PRO A 24 10.06 3.27 13.35
C PRO A 24 10.24 3.17 14.87
N ALA A 25 11.42 3.56 15.34
CA ALA A 25 11.81 3.41 16.75
C ALA A 25 10.92 4.19 17.71
N ASP A 26 10.40 5.35 17.29
CA ASP A 26 9.43 6.16 18.05
C ASP A 26 8.12 5.42 18.29
N MET A 27 7.59 4.72 17.27
CA MET A 27 6.39 3.91 17.41
C MET A 27 6.61 2.71 18.35
N LEU A 28 7.80 2.10 18.30
CA LEU A 28 8.18 1.02 19.21
C LEU A 28 8.36 1.57 20.64
N ALA A 29 8.96 2.73 20.82
CA ALA A 29 9.10 3.34 22.15
C ALA A 29 7.75 3.68 22.78
N ALA A 30 6.76 4.11 21.99
CA ALA A 30 5.42 4.46 22.46
C ALA A 30 4.49 3.24 22.70
N SER A 31 4.82 2.06 22.18
CA SER A 31 3.94 0.89 22.22
C SER A 31 4.04 0.09 23.51
N SER A 32 2.89 -0.22 24.11
CA SER A 32 2.78 -1.08 25.30
C SER A 32 3.13 -2.55 25.03
N LYS A 33 3.21 -2.97 23.76
CA LYS A 33 3.51 -4.35 23.36
C LYS A 33 4.96 -4.54 22.90
N THR A 34 5.79 -3.50 22.98
CA THR A 34 7.16 -3.57 22.46
C THR A 34 7.98 -4.64 23.15
N SER A 35 7.92 -4.72 24.48
CA SER A 35 8.62 -5.77 25.24
C SER A 35 8.14 -7.18 24.92
N LYS A 36 6.93 -7.36 24.38
CA LYS A 36 6.41 -8.67 23.94
C LYS A 36 7.15 -9.15 22.70
N PHE A 37 7.30 -8.29 21.68
CA PHE A 37 7.78 -8.69 20.35
C PHE A 37 9.21 -8.29 20.02
N TYR A 38 9.74 -7.28 20.70
CA TYR A 38 11.07 -6.72 20.44
C TYR A 38 11.95 -6.84 21.68
N SER A 39 13.26 -6.96 21.43
CA SER A 39 14.32 -6.76 22.41
C SER A 39 15.09 -5.48 22.09
N GLY A 40 15.91 -5.02 23.03
CA GLY A 40 16.65 -3.76 22.90
C GLY A 40 15.82 -2.55 23.38
N GLY A 41 16.17 -1.37 22.89
CA GLY A 41 15.59 -0.11 23.35
C GLY A 41 16.12 1.10 22.58
N ALA A 42 15.62 2.29 22.92
CA ALA A 42 15.87 3.53 22.18
C ALA A 42 17.36 3.87 21.95
N GLN A 43 18.25 3.48 22.87
CA GLN A 43 19.69 3.75 22.76
C GLN A 43 20.44 2.70 21.91
N GLY A 44 19.97 1.45 21.88
CA GLY A 44 20.66 0.31 21.26
C GLY A 44 19.96 -0.24 20.02
N GLY A 45 18.86 0.39 19.59
CA GLY A 45 17.98 -0.12 18.55
C GLY A 45 17.02 -1.20 19.07
N TYR A 46 15.89 -1.33 18.38
CA TYR A 46 14.94 -2.42 18.59
C TYR A 46 15.22 -3.56 17.63
N LYS A 47 15.13 -4.79 18.12
CA LYS A 47 15.27 -6.01 17.30
C LYS A 47 14.06 -6.91 17.52
N LEU A 48 13.43 -7.33 16.44
CA LEU A 48 12.32 -8.29 16.51
C LEU A 48 12.82 -9.62 17.09
N LYS A 49 12.05 -10.20 18.03
CA LYS A 49 12.34 -11.50 18.63
C LYS A 49 12.01 -12.66 17.69
N GLU A 50 10.98 -12.49 16.87
CA GLU A 50 10.64 -13.42 15.78
C GLU A 50 11.77 -13.46 14.76
N ALA A 51 11.95 -14.61 14.09
CA ALA A 51 12.98 -14.75 13.07
C ALA A 51 12.76 -13.77 11.92
N LEU A 52 13.81 -13.04 11.55
CA LEU A 52 13.77 -12.18 10.37
C LEU A 52 13.61 -13.02 9.11
N LEU A 53 12.67 -12.60 8.27
CA LEU A 53 12.42 -13.24 6.98
C LEU A 53 13.26 -12.54 5.90
N PRO A 54 13.60 -13.25 4.80
CA PRO A 54 14.25 -12.63 3.65
C PRO A 54 13.46 -11.41 3.17
N ARG A 55 14.17 -10.36 2.73
CA ARG A 55 13.52 -9.15 2.22
C ARG A 55 12.67 -9.49 1.00
N ARG A 56 11.43 -9.04 1.01
CA ARG A 56 10.46 -9.20 -0.08
C ARG A 56 9.78 -7.86 -0.33
N SER A 57 10.48 -6.93 -0.98
CA SER A 57 9.99 -5.56 -1.20
C SER A 57 8.66 -5.54 -1.96
N LEU A 58 7.85 -4.50 -1.75
CA LEU A 58 6.63 -4.28 -2.53
C LEU A 58 6.90 -4.29 -4.04
N GLU A 59 8.00 -3.68 -4.49
CA GLU A 59 8.42 -3.72 -5.90
C GLU A 59 8.54 -5.16 -6.42
N THR A 60 9.16 -6.05 -5.65
CA THR A 60 9.31 -7.47 -5.99
C THR A 60 7.98 -8.20 -5.94
N VAL A 61 7.14 -7.91 -4.95
CA VAL A 61 5.80 -8.51 -4.82
C VAL A 61 4.92 -8.16 -6.02
N LEU A 62 4.94 -6.90 -6.44
CA LEU A 62 4.17 -6.39 -7.56
C LEU A 62 4.77 -6.80 -8.90
N GLY A 63 6.08 -7.02 -8.98
CA GLY A 63 6.77 -7.36 -10.21
C GLY A 63 6.89 -6.18 -11.17
N VAL A 64 7.23 -5.00 -10.64
CA VAL A 64 7.25 -3.73 -11.38
C VAL A 64 8.05 -3.81 -12.68
N THR A 65 9.21 -4.46 -12.63
CA THR A 65 10.12 -4.64 -13.78
C THR A 65 10.05 -6.02 -14.43
N THR A 66 9.21 -6.93 -13.90
CA THR A 66 9.13 -8.33 -14.35
C THR A 66 7.85 -8.66 -15.11
N GLY A 67 7.00 -7.66 -15.36
CA GLY A 67 5.72 -7.85 -16.04
C GLY A 67 4.62 -8.30 -15.09
N GLY A 68 4.57 -7.71 -13.90
CA GLY A 68 3.56 -7.99 -12.90
C GLY A 68 3.85 -9.21 -12.03
N PRO A 69 2.91 -9.60 -11.15
CA PRO A 69 3.12 -10.69 -10.21
C PRO A 69 3.48 -11.99 -10.94
N ARG A 70 4.68 -12.53 -10.66
CA ARG A 70 5.24 -13.73 -11.32
C ARG A 70 5.32 -13.61 -12.86
N GLY A 71 5.42 -12.40 -13.40
CA GLY A 71 5.47 -12.12 -14.84
C GLY A 71 4.17 -12.39 -15.60
N SER A 72 3.06 -12.57 -14.89
CA SER A 72 1.77 -12.97 -15.48
C SER A 72 1.11 -11.91 -16.39
N ARG A 73 1.65 -10.69 -16.43
CA ARG A 73 1.12 -9.55 -17.21
C ARG A 73 2.11 -9.05 -18.28
N LYS A 74 3.20 -9.78 -18.52
CA LYS A 74 4.20 -9.39 -19.53
C LYS A 74 3.54 -9.20 -20.90
N GLY A 75 3.75 -8.03 -21.51
CA GLY A 75 3.18 -7.67 -22.82
C GLY A 75 1.69 -7.32 -22.82
N THR A 76 1.05 -7.23 -21.65
CA THR A 76 -0.35 -6.78 -21.55
C THR A 76 -0.41 -5.25 -21.57
N ALA A 77 -1.31 -4.67 -22.36
CA ALA A 77 -1.54 -3.21 -22.36
C ALA A 77 -1.94 -2.71 -20.96
N GLY A 78 -1.47 -1.52 -20.57
CA GLY A 78 -1.71 -0.93 -19.24
C GLY A 78 -0.97 -1.63 -18.09
N HIS A 79 0.00 -2.50 -18.38
CA HIS A 79 0.83 -3.21 -17.40
C HIS A 79 2.33 -3.02 -17.68
N ASP A 80 2.69 -1.85 -18.21
CA ASP A 80 4.10 -1.47 -18.35
C ASP A 80 4.71 -1.03 -17.01
N VAL A 81 6.02 -0.79 -17.04
CA VAL A 81 6.79 -0.42 -15.85
C VAL A 81 6.28 0.88 -15.22
N LEU A 82 5.86 1.85 -16.03
CA LEU A 82 5.40 3.16 -15.55
C LEU A 82 4.11 3.01 -14.73
N HIS A 83 3.12 2.28 -15.26
CA HIS A 83 1.87 2.03 -14.54
C HIS A 83 2.12 1.27 -13.23
N TYR A 84 3.07 0.33 -13.21
CA TYR A 84 3.45 -0.37 -11.99
C TYR A 84 4.20 0.51 -10.98
N GLN A 85 4.98 1.49 -11.44
CA GLN A 85 5.64 2.46 -10.56
C GLN A 85 4.61 3.38 -9.89
N GLU A 86 3.64 3.89 -10.64
CA GLU A 86 2.53 4.68 -10.07
C GLU A 86 1.70 3.87 -9.07
N PHE A 87 1.45 2.60 -9.38
CA PHE A 87 0.75 1.70 -8.46
C PHE A 87 1.58 1.39 -7.20
N LEU A 88 2.89 1.15 -7.35
CA LEU A 88 3.79 0.94 -6.22
C LEU A 88 3.77 2.15 -5.28
N ASP A 89 3.94 3.35 -5.83
CA ASP A 89 3.93 4.61 -5.09
C ASP A 89 2.60 4.82 -4.34
N PHE A 90 1.47 4.50 -4.99
CA PHE A 90 0.16 4.53 -4.35
C PHE A 90 0.07 3.58 -3.13
N ILE A 91 0.49 2.33 -3.30
CA ILE A 91 0.45 1.32 -2.23
C ILE A 91 1.43 1.67 -1.10
N GLU A 92 2.61 2.19 -1.39
CA GLU A 92 3.57 2.63 -0.39
C GLU A 92 3.01 3.76 0.49
N LYS A 93 2.30 4.72 -0.11
CA LYS A 93 1.62 5.79 0.64
C LYS A 93 0.48 5.27 1.53
N LEU A 94 -0.24 4.24 1.11
CA LEU A 94 -1.28 3.58 1.93
C LEU A 94 -0.68 2.77 3.09
N LEU A 95 0.51 2.20 2.91
CA LEU A 95 1.15 1.30 3.87
C LEU A 95 2.19 1.97 4.76
N ARG A 96 2.23 3.32 4.81
CA ARG A 96 3.07 4.05 5.77
C ARG A 96 2.78 3.60 7.20
N TYR A 97 3.85 3.37 7.97
CA TYR A 97 3.77 2.94 9.36
C TYR A 97 3.11 4.00 10.23
N ARG A 98 3.60 5.25 10.14
CA ARG A 98 3.03 6.38 10.88
C ARG A 98 1.66 6.71 10.32
N PRO A 99 0.60 6.65 11.13
CA PRO A 99 -0.76 6.98 10.68
C PRO A 99 -0.88 8.37 10.05
N GLU A 100 -0.16 9.35 10.59
CA GLU A 100 -0.12 10.73 10.13
C GLU A 100 0.61 10.92 8.78
N GLU A 101 1.46 9.97 8.38
CA GLU A 101 2.13 9.97 7.07
C GLU A 101 1.31 9.19 6.02
N ARG A 102 0.26 8.47 6.43
CA ARG A 102 -0.56 7.67 5.52
C ARG A 102 -1.44 8.59 4.68
N ILE A 103 -1.49 8.33 3.38
CA ILE A 103 -2.36 9.08 2.47
C ILE A 103 -3.82 8.99 2.93
N SER A 104 -4.51 10.13 2.93
CA SER A 104 -5.94 10.19 3.25
C SER A 104 -6.77 9.59 2.12
N CYS A 105 -8.03 9.22 2.39
CA CYS A 105 -8.94 8.75 1.33
C CYS A 105 -9.16 9.82 0.25
N GLU A 106 -9.20 11.10 0.65
CA GLU A 106 -9.42 12.23 -0.25
C GLU A 106 -8.24 12.41 -1.20
N ASP A 107 -7.02 12.35 -0.67
CA ASP A 107 -5.79 12.45 -1.46
C ASP A 107 -5.57 11.19 -2.31
N ALA A 108 -5.98 10.02 -1.82
CA ALA A 108 -5.90 8.76 -2.56
C ALA A 108 -6.71 8.82 -3.86
N LEU A 109 -7.90 9.42 -3.85
CA LEU A 109 -8.71 9.61 -5.07
C LEU A 109 -8.05 10.55 -6.09
N ARG A 110 -7.20 11.47 -5.63
CA ARG A 110 -6.44 12.41 -6.48
C ARG A 110 -5.08 11.87 -6.90
N HIS A 111 -4.69 10.69 -6.41
CA HIS A 111 -3.42 10.07 -6.76
C HIS A 111 -3.37 9.75 -8.27
N PRO A 112 -2.23 9.93 -8.98
CA PRO A 112 -2.11 9.65 -10.41
C PRO A 112 -2.66 8.27 -10.82
N PHE A 113 -2.46 7.27 -9.96
CA PHE A 113 -2.98 5.91 -10.18
C PHE A 113 -4.53 5.83 -10.27
N LEU A 114 -5.27 6.60 -9.47
CA LEU A 114 -6.75 6.57 -9.44
C LEU A 114 -7.41 7.74 -10.18
N LEU A 115 -6.68 8.84 -10.39
CA LEU A 115 -7.21 10.08 -10.95
C LEU A 115 -7.91 9.89 -12.31
N PRO A 116 -7.38 9.10 -13.28
CA PRO A 116 -8.08 8.85 -14.54
C PRO A 116 -9.45 8.19 -14.35
N LEU A 117 -9.59 7.28 -13.38
CA LEU A 117 -10.87 6.63 -13.08
C LEU A 117 -11.83 7.61 -12.40
N TYR A 118 -11.33 8.35 -11.42
CA TYR A 118 -12.14 9.31 -10.67
C TYR A 118 -12.71 10.40 -11.57
N THR A 119 -11.91 10.95 -12.49
CA THR A 119 -12.36 11.98 -13.43
C THR A 119 -13.40 11.48 -14.44
N ALA A 120 -13.29 10.22 -14.89
CA ALA A 120 -14.28 9.59 -15.78
C ALA A 120 -15.65 9.38 -15.11
N GLU A 121 -15.67 9.04 -13.81
CA GLU A 121 -16.91 8.91 -13.04
C GLU A 121 -17.62 10.26 -12.80
N GLN A 122 -16.87 11.34 -12.57
CA GLN A 122 -17.45 12.68 -12.37
C GLN A 122 -18.12 13.21 -13.65
N THR A 123 -17.48 12.98 -14.80
CA THR A 123 -18.01 13.44 -16.10
C THR A 123 -19.26 12.67 -16.54
N THR A 124 -19.40 11.41 -16.17
CA THR A 124 -20.62 10.62 -16.42
C THR A 124 -21.76 10.98 -15.47
N GLY A 125 -21.47 11.31 -14.22
CA GLY A 125 -22.46 11.75 -13.23
C GLY A 125 -23.11 13.11 -13.52
N ASP A 126 -22.38 14.05 -14.13
CA ASP A 126 -22.92 15.36 -14.50
C ASP A 126 -23.80 15.34 -15.76
N GLN A 127 -23.53 14.45 -16.71
CA GLN A 127 -24.41 14.28 -17.88
C GLN A 127 -25.77 13.67 -17.52
N ALA A 128 -25.84 12.84 -16.48
CA ALA A 128 -27.09 12.25 -16.01
C ALA A 128 -28.03 13.26 -15.31
N LYS A 129 -27.52 14.42 -14.85
CA LYS A 129 -28.31 15.46 -14.16
C LYS A 129 -28.96 16.47 -15.11
N HIS A 130 -28.67 16.40 -16.42
CA HIS A 130 -29.14 17.36 -17.43
C HIS A 130 -30.07 16.72 -18.48
N LYS A 131 -31.03 15.88 -18.05
CA LYS A 131 -32.13 15.46 -18.93
C LYS A 131 -33.27 16.48 -18.84
N PRO A 132 -33.60 17.24 -19.91
CA PRO A 132 -34.74 18.15 -19.90
C PRO A 132 -36.04 17.36 -19.77
N GLN A 133 -36.95 17.84 -18.93
CA GLN A 133 -38.31 17.32 -18.83
C GLN A 133 -39.05 17.67 -20.13
N GLU A 134 -39.34 16.66 -20.96
CA GLU A 134 -40.27 16.82 -22.08
C GLU A 134 -41.67 17.13 -21.53
N THR A 135 -42.15 18.33 -21.83
CA THR A 135 -43.53 18.75 -21.61
C THR A 135 -44.43 18.03 -22.60
N ALA A 136 -45.28 17.14 -22.10
CA ALA A 136 -46.36 16.53 -22.88
C ALA A 136 -47.42 17.58 -23.25
N THR A 137 -47.78 17.65 -24.52
CA THR A 137 -49.02 18.27 -25.03
C THR A 137 -49.86 17.18 -25.67
#